data_AF-A0A841LFZ0-F1
#
_entry.id   AF-A0A841LFZ0-F1
#
_cell.length_a   1.000
_cell.length_b   1.000
_cell.length_c   1.000
_cell.angle_alpha   90.00
_cell.angle_beta   90.00
_cell.angle_gamma   90.00
#
_symmetry.space_group_name_H-M   'P 1'
#
loop_
_entity.id
_entity.type
_entity.pdbx_description
1 polymer ?
#
loop_
_entity_poly.entity_id
_entity_poly.type
_entity_poly.pdbx_seq_one_letter_code
_entity_poly.pdbx_strand_id
1 'polypeptide(L)'
;MSSLSRFKSALVEKGRRILKVIEYGPKTADECAPFGDDSNPLANMTAVLMETDVIGEPVVVGYLNTNQLAASGEKRIYSLKPDGSVSFYAWLKNDGTMHLGGYTHNLVRYAPLNTSINNQNTEINAELTKIAAAITLLGGAYSVSPVSIDISGSKINEIKTL
;
A
#
# COMPACT_ATOMS: atom_id res chain seq x y z
N MET A 1 -6.67 -35.37 4.06
CA MET A 1 -7.81 -34.79 4.80
C MET A 1 -7.48 -33.34 5.16
N SER A 2 -8.47 -32.45 5.28
CA SER A 2 -8.25 -31.08 5.79
C SER A 2 -8.98 -30.86 7.11
N SER A 3 -8.36 -30.10 8.01
CA SER A 3 -8.85 -29.86 9.37
C SER A 3 -8.56 -28.42 9.82
N LEU A 4 -9.11 -28.00 10.97
CA LEU A 4 -9.04 -26.62 11.46
C LEU A 4 -8.20 -26.55 12.74
N SER A 5 -7.10 -25.79 12.69
CA SER A 5 -6.21 -25.61 13.84
C SER A 5 -6.14 -24.15 14.28
N ARG A 6 -5.63 -23.89 15.49
CA ARG A 6 -5.31 -22.52 15.95
C ARG A 6 -3.82 -22.20 15.91
N PHE A 7 -3.44 -21.07 15.33
CA PHE A 7 -2.06 -20.59 15.28
C PHE A 7 -1.58 -20.07 16.65
N LYS A 8 -0.35 -20.44 17.03
CA LYS A 8 0.27 -20.05 18.31
C LYS A 8 1.52 -19.18 18.13
N SER A 9 2.45 -19.57 17.26
CA SER A 9 3.72 -18.85 17.02
C SER A 9 4.36 -19.30 15.70
N ALA A 10 5.25 -18.49 15.13
CA ALA A 10 5.99 -18.82 13.90
C ALA A 10 7.50 -18.61 14.09
N LEU A 11 8.32 -19.35 13.33
CA LEU A 11 9.76 -19.13 13.17
C LEU A 11 10.14 -19.30 11.69
N VAL A 12 11.24 -18.68 11.27
CA VAL A 12 11.78 -18.81 9.90
C VAL A 12 13.09 -19.58 9.96
N GLU A 13 13.17 -20.70 9.23
CA GLU A 13 14.36 -21.52 9.13
C GLU A 13 14.62 -21.90 7.67
N LYS A 14 15.82 -21.61 7.16
CA LYS A 14 16.25 -21.94 5.77
C LYS A 14 15.25 -21.48 4.68
N GLY A 15 14.64 -20.30 4.86
CA GLY A 15 13.68 -19.73 3.91
C GLY A 15 12.29 -20.35 3.95
N ARG A 16 12.00 -21.23 4.92
CA ARG A 16 10.68 -21.79 5.19
C ARG A 16 10.09 -21.16 6.45
N ARG A 17 8.79 -20.91 6.45
CA ARG A 17 8.07 -20.48 7.65
C ARG A 17 7.44 -21.69 8.34
N ILE A 18 7.92 -21.96 9.55
CA ILE A 18 7.46 -23.05 10.40
C ILE A 18 6.47 -22.48 11.42
N LEU A 19 5.25 -23.01 11.43
CA LEU A 19 4.13 -22.55 12.25
C LEU A 19 3.82 -23.55 13.36
N LYS A 20 3.60 -23.07 14.57
CA LYS A 20 3.11 -23.87 15.70
C LYS A 20 1.60 -23.74 15.79
N VAL A 21 0.87 -24.85 15.65
CA VAL A 21 -0.59 -24.90 15.71
C VAL A 21 -1.11 -25.81 16.83
N ILE A 22 -2.35 -25.57 17.29
CA ILE A 22 -3.04 -26.33 18.33
C ILE A 22 -4.23 -27.05 17.70
N GLU A 23 -4.13 -28.37 17.56
CA GLU A 23 -5.26 -29.24 17.16
C GLU A 23 -5.18 -30.60 17.86
N TYR A 24 -3.97 -31.08 18.19
CA TYR A 24 -3.71 -32.32 18.95
C TYR A 24 -2.46 -32.18 19.85
N GLY A 25 -2.31 -31.01 20.48
CA GLY A 25 -1.04 -30.55 21.05
C GLY A 25 -0.28 -29.64 20.09
N PRO A 26 0.86 -29.07 20.51
CA PRO A 26 1.65 -28.18 19.68
C PRO A 26 2.40 -28.96 18.59
N LYS A 27 1.85 -28.98 17.37
CA LYS A 27 2.55 -29.52 16.20
C LYS A 27 3.09 -28.37 15.34
N THR A 28 4.27 -28.56 14.77
CA THR A 28 4.88 -27.64 13.80
C THR A 28 4.53 -28.08 12.39
N ALA A 29 4.00 -27.17 11.58
CA ALA A 29 3.65 -27.39 10.18
C ALA A 29 4.22 -26.25 9.33
N ASP A 30 4.66 -26.55 8.11
CA ASP A 30 5.13 -25.54 7.16
C ASP A 30 3.93 -24.83 6.52
N GLU A 31 4.06 -23.53 6.27
CA GLU A 31 3.08 -22.76 5.51
C GLU A 31 3.32 -22.90 4.00
N CYS A 32 2.27 -23.23 3.25
CA CYS A 32 2.23 -23.09 1.81
C CYS A 32 1.57 -21.75 1.46
N ALA A 33 2.34 -20.85 0.85
CA ALA A 33 1.85 -19.58 0.31
C ALA A 33 2.24 -19.45 -1.16
N PRO A 34 1.47 -18.70 -1.98
CA PRO A 34 1.91 -18.33 -3.32
C PRO A 34 3.28 -17.66 -3.29
N PHE A 35 4.12 -17.96 -4.28
CA PHE A 35 5.44 -17.35 -4.37
C PHE A 35 5.34 -15.82 -4.45
N GLY A 36 6.04 -15.12 -3.55
CA GLY A 36 6.03 -13.66 -3.45
C GLY A 36 5.03 -13.08 -2.43
N ASP A 37 4.12 -13.90 -1.89
CA ASP A 37 3.22 -13.48 -0.80
C ASP A 37 3.82 -13.87 0.57
N ASP A 38 4.35 -12.88 1.30
CA ASP A 38 5.02 -13.06 2.60
C ASP A 38 4.22 -12.40 3.73
N SER A 39 3.17 -13.07 4.23
CA SER A 39 2.27 -12.52 5.26
C SER A 39 2.25 -13.40 6.52
N ASN A 40 2.78 -12.91 7.65
CA ASN A 40 2.80 -13.66 8.90
C ASN A 40 1.47 -13.47 9.68
N PRO A 41 0.72 -14.54 10.02
CA PRO A 41 -0.53 -14.42 10.77
C PRO A 41 -0.33 -13.82 12.16
N LEU A 42 -1.38 -13.20 12.70
CA LEU A 42 -1.45 -12.87 14.12
C LEU A 42 -1.76 -14.12 14.94
N ALA A 43 -1.33 -14.12 16.21
CA ALA A 43 -1.64 -15.18 17.17
C ALA A 43 -3.16 -15.46 17.22
N ASN A 44 -3.54 -16.72 17.41
CA ASN A 44 -4.91 -17.20 17.54
C ASN A 44 -5.79 -17.14 16.28
N MET A 45 -5.22 -16.87 15.10
CA MET A 45 -5.93 -17.10 13.83
C MET A 45 -6.22 -18.59 13.61
N THR A 46 -7.33 -18.90 12.94
CA THR A 46 -7.67 -20.28 12.55
C THR A 46 -7.00 -20.61 11.22
N ALA A 47 -6.15 -21.62 11.24
CA ALA A 47 -5.46 -22.15 10.07
C ALA A 47 -6.23 -23.30 9.45
N VAL A 48 -6.13 -23.45 8.13
CA VAL A 48 -6.57 -24.64 7.40
C VAL A 48 -5.38 -25.56 7.24
N LEU A 49 -5.42 -26.69 7.93
CA LEU A 49 -4.40 -27.72 7.87
C LEU A 49 -4.76 -28.73 6.77
N MET A 50 -3.76 -29.17 6.02
CA MET A 50 -3.91 -30.19 4.98
C MET A 50 -2.84 -31.27 5.15
N GLU A 51 -3.26 -32.52 5.05
CA GLU A 51 -2.33 -33.65 4.98
C GLU A 51 -1.59 -33.68 3.63
N THR A 52 -0.33 -34.09 3.65
CA THR A 52 0.46 -34.38 2.46
C THR A 52 0.59 -35.89 2.27
N ASP A 53 1.18 -36.30 1.14
CA ASP A 53 1.53 -37.71 0.90
C ASP A 53 2.61 -38.22 1.87
N VAL A 54 3.32 -37.32 2.56
CA VAL A 54 4.33 -37.67 3.55
C VAL A 54 3.68 -37.72 4.93
N ILE A 55 3.62 -38.92 5.49
CA ILE A 55 3.06 -39.17 6.82
C ILE A 55 3.81 -38.32 7.85
N GLY A 56 3.05 -37.56 8.63
CA GLY A 56 3.59 -36.74 9.71
C GLY A 56 3.94 -35.31 9.29
N GLU A 57 3.90 -34.96 8.01
CA GLU A 57 4.25 -33.64 7.46
C GLU A 57 3.02 -32.88 6.91
N PRO A 58 2.06 -32.47 7.75
CA PRO A 58 0.96 -31.64 7.30
C PRO A 58 1.45 -30.22 6.98
N VAL A 59 0.72 -29.54 6.10
CA VAL A 59 0.99 -28.17 5.69
C VAL A 59 -0.20 -27.26 5.99
N VAL A 60 0.09 -26.00 6.28
CA VAL A 60 -0.94 -24.95 6.39
C VAL A 60 -1.13 -24.32 5.02
N VAL A 61 -2.33 -24.41 4.47
CA VAL A 61 -2.65 -23.86 3.12
C VAL A 61 -3.29 -22.47 3.17
N GLY A 62 -3.50 -21.94 4.37
CA GLY A 62 -4.01 -20.59 4.58
C GLY A 62 -4.71 -20.44 5.93
N TYR A 63 -5.33 -19.27 6.11
CA TYR A 63 -6.07 -18.91 7.31
C TYR A 63 -7.49 -18.51 6.96
N LEU A 64 -8.44 -18.76 7.87
CA LEU A 64 -9.79 -18.26 7.71
C LEU A 64 -9.79 -16.73 7.79
N ASN A 65 -10.14 -16.10 6.67
CA ASN A 65 -10.21 -14.65 6.58
C ASN A 65 -11.47 -14.12 7.28
N THR A 66 -11.29 -13.40 8.38
CA THR A 66 -12.37 -12.72 9.12
C THR A 66 -12.64 -11.29 8.65
N ASN A 67 -11.83 -10.76 7.72
CA ASN A 67 -11.89 -9.39 7.19
C ASN A 67 -12.15 -9.39 5.66
N GLN A 68 -13.02 -10.30 5.19
CA GLN A 68 -13.39 -10.42 3.79
C GLN A 68 -14.35 -9.30 3.38
N LEU A 69 -13.80 -8.18 2.90
CA LEU A 69 -14.57 -7.02 2.42
C LEU A 69 -14.62 -6.90 0.90
N ALA A 70 -13.74 -7.60 0.17
CA ALA A 70 -13.70 -7.55 -1.29
C ALA A 70 -14.96 -8.18 -1.88
N ALA A 71 -15.64 -7.43 -2.75
CA ALA A 71 -16.79 -7.92 -3.51
C ALA A 71 -16.36 -8.78 -4.71
N SER A 72 -17.34 -9.33 -5.43
CA SER A 72 -17.07 -10.07 -6.68
C SER A 72 -16.32 -9.20 -7.68
N GLY A 73 -15.23 -9.72 -8.22
CA GLY A 73 -14.34 -9.00 -9.15
C GLY A 73 -13.33 -8.07 -8.47
N GLU A 74 -13.31 -7.97 -7.14
CA GLU A 74 -12.36 -7.15 -6.41
C GLU A 74 -11.20 -7.97 -5.83
N LYS A 75 -10.05 -7.32 -5.65
CA LYS A 75 -8.90 -7.91 -4.94
C LYS A 75 -8.41 -6.95 -3.88
N ARG A 76 -8.28 -7.45 -2.64
CA ARG A 76 -7.76 -6.68 -1.51
C ARG A 76 -6.62 -7.42 -0.86
N ILE A 77 -5.49 -6.76 -0.72
CA ILE A 77 -4.35 -7.18 0.10
C ILE A 77 -4.18 -6.18 1.24
N TYR A 78 -3.88 -6.65 2.44
CA TYR A 78 -3.82 -5.80 3.62
C TYR A 78 -2.89 -6.38 4.68
N SER A 79 -2.40 -5.51 5.56
CA SER A 79 -1.67 -5.86 6.77
C SER A 79 -2.51 -5.51 8.01
N LEU A 80 -2.22 -6.17 9.13
CA LEU A 80 -2.92 -5.98 10.40
C LEU A 80 -1.96 -5.39 11.45
N LYS A 81 -2.52 -4.61 12.38
CA LYS A 81 -1.87 -4.23 13.63
C LYS A 81 -1.93 -5.39 14.62
N PRO A 82 -1.17 -5.36 15.73
CA PRO A 82 -1.19 -6.43 16.74
C PRO A 82 -2.58 -6.71 17.35
N ASP A 83 -3.48 -5.72 17.32
CA ASP A 83 -4.87 -5.85 17.80
C ASP A 83 -5.84 -6.47 16.78
N GLY A 84 -5.37 -6.79 15.57
CA GLY A 84 -6.18 -7.34 14.48
C GLY A 84 -6.88 -6.30 13.61
N SER A 85 -6.75 -5.00 13.89
CA SER A 85 -7.25 -3.94 13.00
C SER A 85 -6.38 -3.77 11.76
N VAL A 86 -6.95 -3.30 10.66
CA VAL A 86 -6.18 -3.06 9.42
C VAL A 86 -5.17 -1.93 9.62
N SER A 87 -3.91 -2.21 9.31
CA SER A 87 -2.81 -1.23 9.36
C SER A 87 -2.71 -0.47 8.04
N PHE A 88 -2.67 -1.19 6.92
CA PHE A 88 -2.61 -0.64 5.57
C PHE A 88 -3.26 -1.62 4.58
N TYR A 89 -3.73 -1.13 3.43
CA TYR A 89 -4.26 -1.98 2.38
C TYR A 89 -4.05 -1.42 0.97
N ALA A 90 -4.00 -2.32 -0.01
CA ALA A 90 -4.18 -2.03 -1.41
C ALA A 90 -5.42 -2.80 -1.91
N TRP A 91 -6.38 -2.09 -2.49
CA TRP A 91 -7.67 -2.67 -2.89
C TRP A 91 -8.00 -2.25 -4.32
N LEU A 92 -7.97 -3.24 -5.21
CA LEU A 92 -8.43 -3.14 -6.59
C LEU A 92 -9.94 -3.29 -6.61
N LYS A 93 -10.65 -2.22 -6.98
CA LYS A 93 -12.10 -2.17 -7.05
C LYS A 93 -12.57 -2.61 -8.44
N ASN A 94 -13.79 -3.10 -8.51
CA ASN A 94 -14.41 -3.55 -9.77
C ASN A 94 -14.99 -2.39 -10.60
N ASP A 95 -14.91 -1.15 -10.09
CA ASP A 95 -15.32 0.09 -10.75
C ASP A 95 -14.17 0.81 -11.49
N GLY A 96 -12.99 0.17 -11.56
CA GLY A 96 -11.80 0.71 -12.20
C GLY A 96 -10.94 1.59 -11.30
N THR A 97 -11.28 1.74 -10.02
CA THR A 97 -10.47 2.48 -9.04
C THR A 97 -9.56 1.57 -8.21
N MET A 98 -8.53 2.17 -7.61
CA MET A 98 -7.66 1.52 -6.62
C MET A 98 -7.59 2.39 -5.37
N HIS A 99 -7.87 1.79 -4.22
CA HIS A 99 -7.60 2.40 -2.92
C HIS A 99 -6.22 1.95 -2.43
N LEU A 100 -5.35 2.90 -2.10
CA LEU A 100 -4.01 2.64 -1.56
C LEU A 100 -3.85 3.39 -0.24
N GLY A 101 -3.82 2.64 0.87
CA GLY A 101 -3.70 3.21 2.21
C GLY A 101 -4.92 3.97 2.71
N GLY A 102 -6.03 3.97 1.97
CA GLY A 102 -7.23 4.74 2.29
C GLY A 102 -8.03 5.09 1.04
N TYR A 103 -9.07 5.90 1.23
CA TYR A 103 -9.93 6.43 0.16
C TYR A 103 -10.28 7.92 0.33
N THR A 104 -9.64 8.61 1.28
CA THR A 104 -9.96 10.01 1.61
C THR A 104 -9.24 11.02 0.71
N HIS A 105 -8.08 10.65 0.17
CA HIS A 105 -7.24 11.51 -0.65
C HIS A 105 -6.89 10.81 -1.96
N ASN A 106 -6.74 11.59 -3.03
CA ASN A 106 -6.28 11.09 -4.32
C ASN A 106 -4.75 11.07 -4.37
N LEU A 107 -4.19 10.03 -4.97
CA LEU A 107 -2.80 10.06 -5.43
C LEU A 107 -2.71 10.99 -6.64
N VAL A 108 -1.72 11.88 -6.65
CA VAL A 108 -1.51 12.83 -7.75
C VAL A 108 -0.27 12.46 -8.54
N ARG A 109 -0.38 12.50 -9.88
CA ARG A 109 0.76 12.27 -10.78
C ARG A 109 1.71 13.46 -10.69
N TYR A 110 2.88 13.26 -10.08
CA TYR A 110 3.87 14.32 -9.84
C TYR A 110 4.28 15.05 -11.13
N ALA A 111 4.66 14.33 -12.19
CA ALA A 111 5.24 14.96 -13.38
C ALA A 111 4.27 15.91 -14.12
N PRO A 112 3.00 15.52 -14.40
CA PRO A 112 2.00 16.44 -14.92
C PRO A 112 1.74 17.63 -13.99
N LEU A 113 1.59 17.39 -12.67
CA LEU A 113 1.34 18.47 -11.70
C LEU A 113 2.48 19.49 -11.68
N ASN A 114 3.73 19.02 -11.60
CA ASN A 114 4.92 19.88 -11.62
C ASN A 114 5.01 20.69 -12.91
N THR A 115 4.64 20.09 -14.04
CA THR A 115 4.59 20.79 -15.34
C THR A 115 3.54 21.91 -15.32
N SER A 116 2.32 21.62 -14.86
CA SER A 116 1.26 22.62 -14.77
C SER A 116 1.61 23.77 -13.81
N ILE A 117 2.22 23.47 -12.66
CA ILE A 117 2.68 24.49 -11.71
C ILE A 117 3.76 25.38 -12.33
N ASN A 118 4.73 24.78 -13.04
CA ASN A 118 5.78 25.56 -13.70
C ASN A 118 5.22 26.46 -14.80
N ASN A 119 4.27 25.96 -15.60
CA ASN A 119 3.57 26.78 -16.59
C ASN A 119 2.83 27.95 -15.92
N GLN A 120 2.12 27.69 -14.81
CA GLN A 120 1.45 28.74 -14.04
C GLN A 120 2.43 29.78 -13.48
N ASN A 121 3.59 29.36 -12.95
CA ASN A 121 4.65 30.27 -12.51
C ASN A 121 5.13 31.15 -13.67
N THR A 122 5.33 30.57 -14.86
CA THR A 122 5.72 31.32 -16.06
C THR A 122 4.67 32.36 -16.45
N GLU A 123 3.39 32.00 -16.48
CA GLU A 123 2.30 32.92 -16.82
C GLU A 123 2.18 34.08 -15.81
N ILE A 124 2.23 33.77 -14.52
CA ILE A 124 2.19 34.78 -13.46
C ILE A 124 3.37 35.75 -13.60
N ASN A 125 4.59 35.23 -13.79
CA ASN A 125 5.78 36.06 -13.93
C ASN A 125 5.76 36.93 -15.20
N ALA A 126 5.12 36.46 -16.28
CA ALA A 126 4.89 37.26 -17.48
C ALA A 126 3.95 38.44 -17.22
N GLU A 127 2.85 38.23 -16.49
CA GLU A 127 1.93 39.30 -16.11
C GLU A 127 2.56 40.30 -15.11
N LEU A 128 3.32 39.82 -14.13
CA LEU A 128 4.04 40.69 -13.19
C LEU A 128 5.02 41.63 -13.92
N THR A 129 5.66 41.14 -14.98
CA THR A 129 6.54 41.95 -15.83
C THR A 129 5.77 43.04 -16.58
N LYS A 130 4.59 42.73 -17.11
CA LYS A 130 3.71 43.73 -17.77
C LYS A 130 3.24 44.80 -16.78
N ILE A 131 2.86 44.38 -15.57
CA ILE A 131 2.44 45.28 -14.49
C ILE A 131 3.60 46.21 -14.11
N ALA A 132 4.81 45.68 -13.94
CA ALA A 132 6.00 46.48 -13.64
C ALA A 132 6.23 47.54 -14.71
N ALA A 133 6.17 47.17 -15.99
CA ALA A 133 6.34 48.10 -17.09
C ALA A 133 5.29 49.22 -17.08
N ALA A 134 4.02 48.88 -16.83
CA ALA A 134 2.94 49.87 -16.73
C ALA A 134 3.13 50.84 -15.56
N ILE A 135 3.54 50.35 -14.39
CA ILE A 135 3.82 51.18 -13.21
C ILE A 135 4.98 52.14 -13.49
N THR A 136 6.06 51.64 -14.10
CA THR A 136 7.22 52.47 -14.46
C THR A 136 6.87 53.55 -15.48
N LEU A 137 6.03 53.24 -16.48
CA LEU A 137 5.57 54.23 -17.46
C LEU A 137 4.80 55.39 -16.81
N LEU A 138 4.09 55.14 -15.71
CA LEU A 138 3.34 56.15 -14.96
C LEU A 138 4.18 56.85 -13.88
N GLY A 139 5.50 56.66 -13.87
CA GLY A 139 6.44 57.30 -12.94
C GLY A 139 6.56 56.62 -11.57
N GLY A 140 5.95 55.45 -11.38
CA GLY A 140 6.13 54.62 -10.19
C GLY A 140 7.37 53.73 -10.28
N ALA A 141 7.72 53.09 -9.16
CA ALA A 141 8.77 52.07 -9.11
C ALA A 141 8.19 50.76 -8.56
N TYR A 142 8.34 49.67 -9.32
CA TYR A 142 7.98 48.32 -8.89
C TYR A 142 9.05 47.35 -9.40
N SER A 143 9.65 46.59 -8.47
CA SER A 143 10.63 45.57 -8.79
C SER A 143 9.95 44.20 -8.73
N VAL A 144 9.98 43.45 -9.84
CA VAL A 144 9.40 42.11 -9.90
C VAL A 144 10.29 41.13 -9.14
N SER A 145 9.71 40.41 -8.19
CA SER A 145 10.30 39.19 -7.65
C SER A 145 9.57 37.99 -8.26
N PRO A 146 10.26 37.08 -8.98
CA PRO A 146 9.61 35.93 -9.59
C PRO A 146 8.95 35.02 -8.57
N VAL A 147 7.71 34.61 -8.85
CA VAL A 147 7.03 33.53 -8.14
C VAL A 147 7.61 32.20 -8.58
N SER A 148 7.98 31.36 -7.61
CA SER A 148 8.44 29.99 -7.82
C SER A 148 7.85 29.08 -6.76
N ILE A 149 7.10 28.08 -7.19
CA ILE A 149 6.54 27.03 -6.33
C ILE A 149 7.36 25.76 -6.56
N ASP A 150 8.04 25.30 -5.52
CA ASP A 150 8.81 24.05 -5.56
C ASP A 150 8.06 22.94 -4.81
N ILE A 151 7.70 21.88 -5.53
CA ILE A 151 7.07 20.68 -4.99
C ILE A 151 7.99 19.46 -5.03
N SER A 152 9.29 19.63 -5.29
CA SER A 152 10.26 18.53 -5.41
C SER A 152 10.28 17.62 -4.18
N GLY A 153 10.10 18.18 -2.98
CA GLY A 153 9.99 17.43 -1.73
C GLY A 153 8.75 16.51 -1.63
N SER A 154 7.76 16.68 -2.50
CA SER A 154 6.57 15.82 -2.58
C SER A 154 6.74 14.66 -3.57
N LYS A 155 7.90 14.55 -4.23
CA LYS A 155 8.15 13.48 -5.20
C LYS A 155 8.53 12.18 -4.50
N ILE A 156 7.72 11.15 -4.70
CA ILE A 156 8.07 9.76 -4.35
C ILE A 156 8.82 9.15 -5.54
N ASN A 157 10.05 8.66 -5.34
CA ASN A 157 10.87 8.12 -6.43
C ASN A 157 10.69 6.60 -6.60
N GLU A 158 10.27 5.93 -5.53
CA GLU A 158 10.13 4.49 -5.38
C GLU A 158 8.84 3.98 -6.02
N ILE A 159 7.80 4.82 -6.09
CA ILE A 159 6.48 4.49 -6.65
C ILE A 159 6.31 5.24 -7.97
N LYS A 160 6.19 4.48 -9.06
CA LYS A 160 5.96 5.01 -10.40
C LYS A 160 4.59 4.58 -10.90
N THR A 161 3.91 5.48 -11.61
CA THR A 161 2.64 5.23 -12.29
C THR A 161 2.75 5.68 -13.74
N LEU A 162 1.88 5.16 -14.61
CA LEU A 162 1.79 5.55 -16.01
C LEU A 162 1.38 7.02 -16.16
#